data_AF-A0A7V9IB64-F1
#
_entry.id   AF-A0A7V9IB64-F1
#
_cell.length_a   1.000
_cell.length_b   1.000
_cell.length_c   1.000
_cell.angle_alpha   90.00
_cell.angle_beta   90.00
_cell.angle_gamma   90.00
#
_symmetry.space_group_name_H-M   'P 1'
#
loop_
_entity.id
_entity.type
_entity.pdbx_description
1 polymer ?
#
loop_
_entity_poly.entity_id
_entity_poly.type
_entity_poly.pdbx_seq_one_letter_code
_entity_poly.pdbx_strand_id
1 'polypeptide(L)'
;MSHPLVMMMGMGAGIFAAIAELEKEDANLQPELLTAERARELMTAYASAGKLVSFGIAALSRKLDDSSELARLTGSSVGRAKNVVTTGTVMASWKS
;
A
#
# COMPACT_ATOMS: atom_id res chain seq x y z
N MET A 1 5.56 12.59 30.29
CA MET A 1 5.20 11.26 29.75
C MET A 1 4.30 11.49 28.54
N SER A 2 4.84 11.46 27.32
CA SER A 2 4.03 11.66 26.11
C SER A 2 3.21 10.40 25.83
N HIS A 3 1.91 10.58 25.63
CA HIS A 3 0.95 9.48 25.44
C HIS A 3 1.22 8.66 24.17
N PRO A 4 0.95 7.34 24.20
CA PRO A 4 1.03 6.46 23.03
C PRO A 4 0.13 6.90 21.86
N LEU A 5 -0.93 7.67 22.13
CA LEU A 5 -1.85 8.21 21.11
C LEU A 5 -1.18 9.21 20.15
N VAL A 6 -0.20 10.01 20.62
CA VAL A 6 0.52 10.96 19.75
C VAL A 6 1.46 10.21 18.79
N MET A 7 2.07 9.11 19.25
CA MET A 7 2.90 8.25 18.39
C MET A 7 2.05 7.52 17.32
N MET A 8 0.82 7.14 17.65
CA MET A 8 -0.11 6.51 16.71
C MET A 8 -0.62 7.49 15.63
N MET A 9 -0.79 8.77 15.98
CA MET A 9 -1.15 9.83 15.02
C MET A 9 -0.05 10.12 13.98
N GLY A 10 1.22 9.78 14.27
CA GLY A 10 2.34 9.93 13.33
C GLY A 10 2.48 8.75 12.35
N MET A 11 2.14 7.53 12.78
CA MET A 11 2.32 6.32 11.97
C MET A 11 1.13 6.08 11.04
N GLY A 12 1.17 6.73 9.87
CA GLY A 12 0.20 6.48 8.79
C GLY A 12 -0.51 7.73 8.28
N ALA A 13 -0.48 8.87 8.98
CA ALA A 13 -1.07 10.12 8.46
C ALA A 13 -0.50 10.52 7.10
N GLY A 14 0.80 10.26 6.88
CA GLY A 14 1.45 10.50 5.59
C GLY A 14 0.92 9.65 4.43
N ILE A 15 0.33 8.47 4.68
CA ILE A 15 -0.19 7.63 3.58
C ILE A 15 -1.42 8.25 2.94
N PHE A 16 -2.32 8.83 3.73
CA PHE A 16 -3.53 9.46 3.22
C PHE A 16 -3.21 10.73 2.42
N ALA A 17 -2.24 11.52 2.89
CA ALA A 17 -1.76 12.68 2.14
C ALA A 17 -1.10 12.27 0.81
N ALA A 18 -0.28 11.21 0.81
CA ALA A 18 0.35 10.71 -0.40
C ALA A 18 -0.67 10.14 -1.41
N ILE A 19 -1.71 9.44 -0.93
CA ILE A 19 -2.81 8.95 -1.78
C ILE A 19 -3.57 10.12 -2.39
N ALA A 20 -3.93 11.13 -1.59
CA ALA A 20 -4.64 12.31 -2.09
C ALA A 20 -3.83 13.07 -3.16
N GLU A 21 -2.50 13.10 -3.04
CA GLU A 21 -1.65 13.69 -4.07
C GLU A 21 -1.59 12.83 -5.34
N LEU A 22 -1.46 11.51 -5.19
CA LEU A 22 -1.49 10.59 -6.32
C LEU A 22 -2.82 10.66 -7.08
N GLU A 23 -3.96 10.75 -6.37
CA GLU A 23 -5.29 10.91 -6.98
C GLU A 23 -5.39 12.21 -7.82
N LYS A 24 -4.76 13.30 -7.38
CA LYS A 24 -4.72 14.55 -8.16
C LYS A 24 -3.86 14.40 -9.41
N GLU A 25 -2.70 13.76 -9.30
CA GLU A 25 -1.82 13.51 -10.44
C GLU A 25 -2.51 12.58 -11.46
N ASP A 26 -3.18 11.53 -11.00
CA ASP A 26 -3.94 10.60 -11.84
C ASP A 26 -5.08 11.31 -12.56
N ALA A 27 -5.82 12.20 -11.88
CA ALA A 27 -6.91 12.96 -12.48
C ALA A 27 -6.44 13.89 -13.62
N ASN A 28 -5.18 14.31 -13.59
CA ASN A 28 -4.56 15.17 -14.60
C ASN A 28 -3.70 14.40 -15.62
N LEU A 29 -3.59 13.07 -15.49
CA LEU A 29 -2.76 12.26 -16.35
C LEU A 29 -3.33 12.24 -17.77
N GLN A 30 -2.52 12.70 -18.73
CA GLN A 30 -2.85 12.71 -20.15
C GLN A 30 -1.78 11.93 -20.93
N PRO A 31 -1.89 10.58 -20.99
CA PRO A 31 -0.84 9.72 -21.56
C PRO A 31 -0.44 10.11 -22.98
N GLU A 32 -1.41 10.59 -23.76
CA GLU A 32 -1.22 10.85 -25.20
C GLU A 32 -0.44 12.14 -25.46
N LEU A 33 -0.27 12.97 -24.43
CA LEU A 33 0.55 14.18 -24.45
C LEU A 33 1.97 13.92 -23.94
N LEU A 34 2.26 12.72 -23.43
CA LEU A 34 3.57 12.38 -22.89
C LEU A 34 4.52 11.92 -24.00
N THR A 35 5.78 12.31 -23.87
CA THR A 35 6.85 11.64 -24.61
C THR A 35 7.03 10.21 -24.08
N ALA A 36 7.53 9.31 -24.93
CA ALA A 36 7.82 7.93 -24.51
C ALA A 36 8.81 7.87 -23.34
N GLU A 37 9.75 8.81 -23.25
CA GLU A 37 10.67 8.93 -22.12
C GLU A 37 9.94 9.27 -20.83
N ARG A 38 9.11 10.32 -20.84
CA ARG A 38 8.36 10.73 -19.66
C ARG A 38 7.37 9.66 -19.19
N ALA A 39 6.74 8.96 -20.12
CA ALA A 39 5.88 7.82 -19.82
C ALA A 39 6.64 6.72 -19.05
N ARG A 40 7.87 6.37 -19.45
CA ARG A 40 8.70 5.36 -18.73
C ARG A 40 9.07 5.80 -17.32
N GLU A 41 9.40 7.08 -17.13
CA GLU A 41 9.70 7.62 -15.80
C GLU A 41 8.50 7.52 -14.87
N LEU A 42 7.32 7.93 -15.35
CA LEU A 42 6.08 7.82 -14.58
C LEU A 42 5.73 6.37 -14.30
N MET A 43 5.83 5.47 -15.28
CA MET A 43 5.63 4.03 -15.06
C MET A 43 6.56 3.48 -13.97
N THR A 44 7.81 3.92 -13.93
CA THR A 44 8.77 3.51 -12.88
C THR A 44 8.35 4.04 -11.51
N ALA A 45 7.87 5.28 -11.43
CA ALA A 45 7.34 5.86 -10.19
C ALA A 45 6.09 5.10 -9.69
N TYR A 46 5.11 4.83 -10.56
CA TYR A 46 3.94 4.02 -10.22
C TYR A 46 4.30 2.61 -9.77
N ALA A 47 5.25 1.95 -10.43
CA ALA A 47 5.73 0.63 -10.03
C ALA A 47 6.35 0.66 -8.61
N SER A 48 7.12 1.69 -8.30
CA SER A 48 7.69 1.90 -6.97
C SER A 48 6.61 2.13 -5.92
N ALA A 49 5.63 3.00 -6.20
CA ALA A 49 4.49 3.24 -5.32
C ALA A 49 3.70 1.96 -5.05
N GLY A 50 3.40 1.17 -6.11
CA GLY A 50 2.70 -0.12 -5.98
C GLY A 50 3.46 -1.12 -5.09
N LYS A 51 4.79 -1.16 -5.16
CA LYS A 51 5.62 -2.00 -4.27
C LYS A 51 5.50 -1.56 -2.81
N LEU A 52 5.58 -0.25 -2.54
CA LEU A 52 5.44 0.29 -1.18
C LEU A 52 4.06 0.01 -0.59
N VAL A 53 3.00 0.21 -1.38
CA VAL A 53 1.61 -0.11 -0.99
C VAL A 53 1.46 -1.61 -0.69
N SER A 54 1.96 -2.47 -1.58
CA SER A 54 1.90 -3.93 -1.40
C SER A 54 2.61 -4.38 -0.13
N PHE A 55 3.78 -3.81 0.17
CA PHE A 55 4.50 -4.08 1.41
C PHE A 55 3.70 -3.63 2.64
N GLY A 56 3.13 -2.42 2.63
CA GLY A 56 2.31 -1.91 3.74
C GLY A 56 1.11 -2.81 4.03
N ILE A 57 0.38 -3.24 2.99
CA ILE A 57 -0.75 -4.18 3.11
C ILE A 57 -0.29 -5.51 3.71
N ALA A 58 0.80 -6.11 3.22
CA ALA A 58 1.33 -7.36 3.76
C ALA A 58 1.86 -7.22 5.20
N ALA A 59 2.44 -6.07 5.55
CA ALA A 59 2.94 -5.82 6.90
C ALA A 59 1.79 -5.64 7.91
N LEU A 60 0.68 -5.02 7.50
CA LEU A 60 -0.51 -4.76 8.32
C LEU A 60 -1.49 -5.94 8.35
N SER A 61 -1.52 -6.79 7.32
CA SER A 61 -2.41 -7.98 7.26
C SER A 61 -2.19 -8.93 8.43
N ARG A 62 -0.97 -8.98 8.98
CA ARG A 62 -0.59 -9.69 10.22
C ARG A 62 -1.37 -9.27 11.47
N LYS A 63 -2.11 -8.15 11.41
CA LYS A 63 -2.98 -7.69 12.50
C LYS A 63 -4.43 -8.12 12.32
N LEU A 64 -4.80 -8.54 11.12
CA LEU A 64 -6.18 -8.91 10.80
C LEU A 64 -6.40 -10.42 10.92
N ASP A 65 -5.40 -11.25 10.55
CA ASP A 65 -5.46 -12.72 10.54
C ASP A 65 -6.70 -13.34 9.82
N ASP A 66 -7.52 -12.51 9.16
CA ASP A 66 -8.68 -12.89 8.36
C ASP A 66 -8.51 -12.44 6.90
N SER A 67 -8.37 -13.43 6.02
CA SER A 67 -8.27 -13.21 4.58
C SER A 67 -9.54 -12.63 3.95
N SER A 68 -10.72 -12.86 4.54
CA SER A 68 -11.99 -12.32 4.05
C SER A 68 -12.11 -10.84 4.37
N GLU A 69 -11.72 -10.43 5.57
CA GLU A 69 -11.62 -9.03 5.95
C GLU A 69 -10.59 -8.29 5.10
N LEU A 70 -9.40 -8.85 4.90
CA LEU A 70 -8.38 -8.27 4.04
C LEU A 70 -8.87 -8.09 2.59
N ALA A 71 -9.57 -9.09 2.05
CA ALA A 71 -10.15 -9.02 0.71
C ALA A 71 -11.12 -7.84 0.57
N ARG A 72 -11.99 -7.63 1.56
CA ARG A 72 -12.93 -6.49 1.59
C ARG A 72 -12.19 -5.15 1.65
N LEU A 73 -11.21 -5.02 2.54
CA LEU A 73 -10.47 -3.76 2.75
C LEU A 73 -9.63 -3.34 1.53
N THR A 74 -9.08 -4.32 0.80
CA THR A 74 -8.16 -4.07 -0.32
C THR A 74 -8.83 -4.13 -1.69
N GLY A 75 -10.13 -4.46 -1.75
CA GLY A 75 -10.84 -4.73 -3.00
C GLY A 75 -10.26 -5.90 -3.81
N SER A 76 -9.53 -6.81 -3.15
CA SER A 76 -8.86 -7.94 -3.81
C SER A 76 -9.69 -9.22 -3.71
N SER A 77 -9.39 -10.18 -4.58
CA SER A 77 -10.01 -11.51 -4.51
C SER A 77 -9.54 -12.27 -3.27
N VAL A 78 -10.40 -13.10 -2.67
CA VAL A 78 -10.08 -13.92 -1.49
C VAL A 78 -8.80 -14.76 -1.66
N GLY A 79 -8.55 -15.33 -2.85
CA GLY A 79 -7.31 -16.08 -3.12
C GLY A 79 -6.04 -15.22 -3.00
N ARG A 80 -6.06 -13.99 -3.53
CA ARG A 80 -4.96 -13.02 -3.38
C ARG A 80 -4.78 -12.60 -1.93
N ALA A 81 -5.89 -12.34 -1.22
CA ALA A 81 -5.85 -11.98 0.19
C ALA A 81 -5.25 -13.10 1.07
N LYS A 82 -5.62 -14.37 0.82
CA LYS A 82 -5.02 -15.53 1.50
C LYS A 82 -3.50 -15.57 1.33
N ASN A 83 -3.00 -15.39 0.11
CA ASN A 83 -1.56 -15.37 -0.14
C ASN A 83 -0.86 -14.26 0.66
N VAL A 84 -1.46 -13.07 0.72
CA VAL A 84 -0.90 -11.93 1.47
C VAL A 84 -0.90 -12.18 2.99
N VAL A 85 -1.96 -12.77 3.54
CA VAL A 85 -1.98 -13.17 4.97
C VAL A 85 -0.89 -14.21 5.24
N THR A 86 -0.81 -15.27 4.43
CA THR A 86 0.23 -16.31 4.57
C THR A 86 1.64 -15.73 4.51
N THR A 87 1.93 -14.86 3.53
CA THR A 87 3.22 -14.17 3.43
C THR A 87 3.50 -13.32 4.67
N GLY A 88 2.49 -12.60 5.17
CA GLY A 88 2.59 -11.84 6.42
C GLY A 88 2.96 -12.73 7.61
N THR A 89 2.31 -13.88 7.77
CA THR A 89 2.59 -14.83 8.86
C THR A 89 4.02 -15.39 8.79
N VAL A 90 4.50 -15.77 7.60
CA VAL A 90 5.88 -16.26 7.38
C VAL A 90 6.91 -15.18 7.71
N MET A 91 6.65 -13.92 7.35
CA MET A 91 7.53 -12.80 7.71
C MET A 91 7.56 -12.55 9.23
N ALA A 92 6.50 -12.88 9.96
CA ALA A 92 6.47 -12.77 11.41
C ALA A 92 7.32 -13.85 12.09
N SER A 93 7.24 -15.10 11.61
CA SER A 93 7.97 -16.25 12.18
C SER A 93 9.48 -16.20 11.94
N TRP A 94 9.97 -15.37 11.02
CA TRP A 94 11.40 -15.16 10.79
C TRP A 94 12.05 -14.19 11.79
N LYS A 95 11.25 -13.48 12.57
CA LYS A 95 11.70 -12.44 13.51
C LYS A 95 11.56 -12.86 14.99
N SER A 96 11.18 -14.12 15.24
CA SER A 96 11.07 -14.78 16.54
C SER A 96 12.17 -15.82 16.71
#